data_AF-A0A3S0EW95-F1
#
_entry.id   AF-A0A3S0EW95-F1
#
_cell.length_a   1.000
_cell.length_b   1.000
_cell.length_c   1.000
_cell.angle_alpha   90.00
_cell.angle_beta   90.00
_cell.angle_gamma   90.00
#
_symmetry.space_group_name_H-M   'P 1'
#
loop_
_entity.id
_entity.type
_entity.pdbx_description
1 polymer ?
#
loop_
_entity_poly.entity_id
_entity_poly.type
_entity_poly.pdbx_seq_one_letter_code
_entity_poly.pdbx_strand_id
1 'polypeptide(L)'
;MKTKSLPFGRQSWPLTLIAALVLSACGSDHHSNQTASLQANVKNVVVIYAENRSFDNLYGNFPGANGLSSLYDASGKLNANYIPQKDRNGNVLSTLPQTWGGVTAGGVTPVVTQAQSAGLANAPFSIETAFQASANATLTTGTVTRDLYHRFFENQMQINGGKNDMFAAWADAGGL
;
A
#
# COMPACT_ATOMS: atom_id res chain seq x y z
N MET A 1 -14.84 0.46 -69.79
CA MET A 1 -14.75 0.04 -71.21
C MET A 1 -13.43 0.52 -71.77
N LYS A 2 -12.59 -0.43 -72.20
CA LYS A 2 -11.40 -0.32 -73.06
C LYS A 2 -10.12 0.35 -72.54
N THR A 3 -9.10 -0.50 -72.57
CA THR A 3 -7.65 -0.40 -72.41
C THR A 3 -6.96 0.41 -73.51
N LYS A 4 -5.74 0.88 -73.21
CA LYS A 4 -4.53 1.06 -74.08
C LYS A 4 -3.51 1.91 -73.30
N SER A 5 -2.19 1.84 -73.42
CA SER A 5 -1.16 0.87 -73.85
C SER A 5 0.16 1.66 -73.77
N LEU A 6 1.21 1.11 -73.14
CA LEU A 6 2.55 1.72 -72.94
C LEU A 6 3.32 1.99 -74.25
N PRO A 7 4.43 2.76 -74.19
CA PRO A 7 5.71 2.25 -74.69
C PRO A 7 6.79 2.34 -73.59
N PHE A 8 7.41 1.23 -73.17
CA PHE A 8 8.62 0.63 -73.75
C PHE A 8 9.80 1.59 -73.92
N GLY A 9 10.53 1.82 -72.83
CA GLY A 9 11.96 2.15 -72.85
C GLY A 9 12.73 0.99 -72.21
N ARG A 10 13.34 0.15 -73.04
CA ARG A 10 14.28 -0.90 -72.62
C ARG A 10 15.58 -0.23 -72.19
N GLN A 11 16.02 -0.46 -70.95
CA GLN A 11 17.46 -0.56 -70.71
C GLN A 11 17.74 -1.63 -69.64
N SER A 12 18.67 -2.48 -70.04
CA SER A 12 19.12 -3.75 -69.50
C SER A 12 19.70 -3.66 -68.09
N TRP A 13 19.36 -4.67 -67.27
CA TRP A 13 19.98 -4.98 -65.97
C TRP A 13 21.48 -5.27 -66.09
N PRO A 14 22.21 -5.11 -64.98
CA PRO A 14 22.69 -6.34 -64.35
C PRO A 14 22.36 -6.43 -62.85
N LEU A 15 22.22 -7.69 -62.42
CA LEU A 15 22.10 -8.13 -61.03
C LEU A 15 23.16 -7.49 -60.14
N THR A 16 22.73 -6.95 -59.00
CA THR A 16 23.58 -6.85 -57.81
C THR A 16 22.85 -7.48 -56.63
N LEU A 17 23.28 -8.69 -56.26
CA LEU A 17 23.07 -9.28 -54.94
C LEU A 17 23.70 -8.34 -53.89
N ILE A 18 22.94 -7.84 -52.91
CA ILE A 18 23.52 -7.42 -51.62
C ILE A 18 22.63 -7.89 -50.47
N ALA A 19 23.21 -8.86 -49.75
CA ALA A 19 23.07 -9.25 -48.35
C ALA A 19 21.87 -8.74 -47.54
N ALA A 20 21.12 -9.69 -46.99
CA ALA A 20 20.38 -9.52 -45.75
C ALA A 20 21.35 -9.17 -44.61
N LEU A 21 21.20 -7.98 -44.01
CA LEU A 21 21.73 -7.70 -42.69
C LEU A 21 20.55 -7.58 -41.71
N VAL A 22 20.44 -8.60 -40.87
CA VAL A 22 19.60 -8.61 -39.68
C VAL A 22 20.17 -7.57 -38.70
N LEU A 23 19.54 -6.40 -38.57
CA LEU A 23 19.71 -5.56 -37.39
C LEU A 23 18.61 -5.91 -36.39
N SER A 24 18.88 -6.95 -35.61
CA SER A 24 18.26 -7.13 -34.31
C SER A 24 19.23 -6.61 -33.25
N ALA A 25 18.67 -6.11 -32.14
CA ALA A 25 19.33 -5.75 -30.89
C ALA A 25 20.12 -4.43 -30.83
N CYS A 26 19.38 -3.34 -30.58
CA CYS A 26 19.82 -2.30 -29.64
C CYS A 26 18.75 -2.16 -28.55
N GLY A 27 18.50 -3.27 -27.85
CA GLY A 27 17.98 -3.22 -26.49
C GLY A 27 19.20 -3.27 -25.58
N SER A 28 19.65 -2.11 -25.09
CA SER A 28 20.79 -2.04 -24.18
C SER A 28 20.53 -2.87 -22.93
N ASP A 29 21.32 -3.91 -22.71
CA ASP A 29 21.33 -4.78 -21.52
C ASP A 29 21.83 -4.02 -20.27
N HIS A 30 21.12 -2.98 -19.84
CA HIS A 30 21.45 -2.22 -18.63
C HIS A 30 21.28 -3.03 -17.34
N HIS A 31 20.53 -4.15 -17.38
CA HIS A 31 20.33 -5.04 -16.22
C HIS A 31 21.56 -5.90 -15.91
N SER A 32 22.33 -6.32 -16.93
CA SER A 32 23.50 -7.19 -16.74
C SER A 32 24.58 -6.55 -15.87
N ASN A 33 24.80 -5.24 -16.04
CA ASN A 33 25.83 -4.49 -15.32
C ASN A 33 25.44 -4.24 -13.85
N GLN A 34 24.17 -3.94 -13.57
CA GLN A 34 23.68 -3.75 -12.19
C GLN A 34 23.73 -5.05 -11.39
N THR A 35 23.30 -6.17 -11.96
CA THR A 35 23.35 -7.48 -11.30
C THR A 35 24.80 -7.91 -11.06
N ALA A 36 25.69 -7.75 -12.04
CA ALA A 36 27.12 -8.05 -11.87
C ALA A 36 27.75 -7.18 -10.78
N SER A 37 27.41 -5.88 -10.73
CA SER A 37 27.89 -4.96 -9.68
C SER A 37 27.37 -5.33 -8.29
N LEU A 38 26.08 -5.68 -8.16
CA LEU A 38 25.49 -6.17 -6.92
C LEU A 38 26.22 -7.42 -6.41
N GLN A 39 26.45 -8.42 -7.28
CA GLN A 39 27.17 -9.64 -6.93
C GLN A 39 28.65 -9.37 -6.55
N ALA A 40 29.29 -8.42 -7.24
CA ALA A 40 30.67 -8.07 -6.98
C ALA A 40 30.86 -7.31 -5.65
N ASN A 41 29.88 -6.50 -5.24
CA ASN A 41 30.04 -5.55 -4.12
C ASN A 41 29.25 -5.92 -2.85
N VAL A 42 28.08 -6.55 -2.96
CA VAL A 42 27.31 -6.98 -1.78
C VAL A 42 27.82 -8.34 -1.31
N LYS A 43 28.44 -8.38 -0.13
CA LYS A 43 28.99 -9.61 0.46
C LYS A 43 28.07 -10.26 1.49
N ASN A 44 27.23 -9.46 2.13
CA ASN A 44 26.34 -9.92 3.18
C ASN A 44 24.96 -9.30 2.96
N VAL A 45 23.93 -10.13 3.07
CA VAL A 45 22.54 -9.69 3.11
C VAL A 45 22.01 -10.02 4.49
N VAL A 46 21.64 -9.00 5.24
CA VAL A 46 20.99 -9.15 6.54
C VAL A 46 19.49 -8.94 6.33
N VAL A 47 18.69 -9.96 6.63
CA VAL A 47 17.23 -9.87 6.56
C VAL A 47 16.70 -9.67 7.97
N ILE A 48 16.07 -8.51 8.21
CA ILE A 48 15.36 -8.22 9.45
C ILE A 48 13.88 -8.48 9.18
N TYR A 49 13.33 -9.50 9.82
CA TYR A 49 11.92 -9.86 9.69
C TYR A 49 11.13 -9.26 10.86
N ALA A 50 10.51 -8.10 10.62
CA ALA A 50 9.63 -7.45 11.58
C ALA A 50 8.21 -8.02 11.48
N GLU A 51 7.49 -8.02 12.60
CA GLU A 51 6.17 -8.63 12.70
C GLU A 51 5.05 -7.59 12.77
N ASN A 52 3.88 -7.98 12.25
CA ASN A 52 2.56 -7.46 12.63
C ASN A 52 2.36 -5.94 12.48
N ARG A 53 2.92 -5.36 11.41
CA ARG A 53 2.70 -3.96 11.03
C ARG A 53 2.44 -3.85 9.54
N SER A 54 1.32 -3.23 9.16
CA SER A 54 1.01 -2.96 7.76
C SER A 54 1.88 -1.83 7.22
N PHE A 55 1.96 -1.71 5.89
CA PHE A 55 2.66 -0.60 5.25
C PHE A 55 2.07 0.76 5.67
N ASP A 56 0.74 0.90 5.67
CA ASP A 56 0.09 2.17 6.02
C ASP A 56 0.30 2.55 7.49
N ASN A 57 0.42 1.57 8.40
CA ASN A 57 0.69 1.84 9.80
C ASN A 57 2.08 2.45 10.01
N LEU A 58 3.09 2.04 9.24
CA LEU A 58 4.47 2.53 9.38
C LEU A 58 4.80 3.70 8.46
N TYR A 59 4.21 3.72 7.27
CA TYR A 59 4.62 4.57 6.15
C TYR A 59 3.46 5.30 5.48
N GLY A 60 2.24 5.23 6.03
CA GLY A 60 1.06 5.91 5.45
C GLY A 60 1.23 7.42 5.30
N ASN A 61 2.03 8.05 6.18
CA ASN A 61 2.39 9.48 6.11
C ASN A 61 3.76 9.75 5.46
N PHE A 62 4.47 8.73 4.98
CA PHE A 62 5.78 8.93 4.39
C PHE A 62 5.69 9.78 3.11
N PRO A 63 6.56 10.79 2.91
CA PRO A 63 6.53 11.63 1.71
C PRO A 63 6.65 10.81 0.42
N GLY A 64 5.68 10.96 -0.48
CA GLY A 64 5.64 10.24 -1.75
C GLY A 64 5.04 8.83 -1.69
N ALA A 65 4.63 8.35 -0.51
CA ALA A 65 3.86 7.12 -0.42
C ALA A 65 2.46 7.29 -1.03
N ASN A 66 1.96 6.23 -1.68
CA ASN A 66 0.54 6.11 -2.01
C ASN A 66 -0.24 5.70 -0.75
N GLY A 67 -0.30 6.60 0.22
CA GLY A 67 -0.85 6.36 1.55
C GLY A 67 -1.92 7.37 1.92
N LEU A 68 -1.89 7.79 3.18
CA LEU A 68 -2.93 8.60 3.81
C LEU A 68 -3.08 9.99 3.20
N SER A 69 -2.02 10.58 2.65
CA SER A 69 -2.06 11.93 2.04
C SER A 69 -3.10 12.06 0.92
N SER A 70 -3.38 10.98 0.19
CA SER A 70 -4.39 10.94 -0.88
C SER A 70 -5.85 11.01 -0.37
N LEU A 71 -6.05 10.77 0.93
CA LEU A 71 -7.35 10.72 1.59
C LEU A 71 -7.75 12.05 2.19
N TYR A 72 -6.83 13.01 2.33
CA TYR A 72 -7.09 14.32 2.93
C TYR A 72 -6.99 15.43 1.87
N ASP A 73 -7.82 16.47 2.01
CA ASP A 73 -7.70 17.70 1.23
C ASP A 73 -6.63 18.65 1.80
N ALA A 74 -6.40 19.78 1.14
CA ALA A 74 -5.43 20.79 1.59
C ALA A 74 -5.76 21.42 2.96
N SER A 75 -6.98 21.23 3.46
CA SER A 75 -7.43 21.69 4.79
C SER A 75 -7.30 20.60 5.86
N GLY A 76 -6.80 19.41 5.51
CA GLY A 76 -6.66 18.27 6.42
C GLY A 76 -7.97 17.52 6.68
N LYS A 77 -9.00 17.70 5.86
CA LYS A 77 -10.28 16.98 5.97
C LYS A 77 -10.30 15.77 5.02
N LEU A 78 -10.92 14.68 5.45
CA LEU A 78 -11.15 13.52 4.58
C LEU A 78 -11.92 13.91 3.31
N ASN A 79 -11.41 13.47 2.17
CA ASN A 79 -12.03 13.68 0.86
C ASN A 79 -12.84 12.44 0.43
N ALA A 80 -13.42 12.49 -0.77
CA ALA A 80 -14.31 11.44 -1.28
C ALA A 80 -13.61 10.09 -1.59
N ASN A 81 -12.28 10.04 -1.60
CA ASN A 81 -11.53 8.80 -1.80
C ASN A 81 -11.53 7.90 -0.56
N TYR A 82 -11.80 8.47 0.62
CA TYR A 82 -11.88 7.68 1.85
C TYR A 82 -13.13 6.81 1.87
N ILE A 83 -12.95 5.51 2.10
CA ILE A 83 -14.03 4.55 2.30
C ILE A 83 -14.18 4.30 3.82
N PRO A 84 -15.32 4.65 4.44
CA PRO A 84 -15.50 4.52 5.88
C PRO A 84 -15.69 3.06 6.30
N GLN A 85 -15.22 2.72 7.50
CA GLN A 85 -15.41 1.39 8.07
C GLN A 85 -16.89 1.12 8.35
N LYS A 86 -17.28 -0.14 8.21
CA LYS A 86 -18.63 -0.64 8.47
C LYS A 86 -18.64 -1.63 9.61
N ASP A 87 -19.82 -1.82 10.16
CA ASP A 87 -20.13 -2.89 11.10
C ASP A 87 -20.52 -4.18 10.34
N ARG A 88 -20.61 -5.31 11.05
CA ARG A 88 -20.95 -6.63 10.49
C ARG A 88 -22.32 -6.68 9.82
N ASN A 89 -23.21 -5.77 10.18
CA ASN A 89 -24.52 -5.60 9.54
C ASN A 89 -24.46 -4.77 8.22
N GLY A 90 -23.28 -4.28 7.84
CA GLY A 90 -23.05 -3.49 6.62
C GLY A 90 -23.27 -1.98 6.77
N ASN A 91 -23.73 -1.51 7.93
CA ASN A 91 -23.91 -0.09 8.19
C ASN A 91 -22.57 0.61 8.43
N VAL A 92 -22.46 1.85 7.98
CA VAL A 92 -21.29 2.69 8.25
C VAL A 92 -21.23 3.00 9.75
N LEU A 93 -20.06 2.80 10.35
CA LEU A 93 -19.82 3.15 11.75
C LEU A 93 -19.81 4.67 11.91
N SER A 94 -20.59 5.20 12.85
CA SER A 94 -20.56 6.63 13.20
C SER A 94 -19.26 7.03 13.90
N THR A 95 -18.72 6.12 14.72
CA THR A 95 -17.41 6.20 15.38
C THR A 95 -16.79 4.81 15.40
N LEU A 96 -15.47 4.71 15.50
CA LEU A 96 -14.80 3.43 15.66
C LEU A 96 -15.20 2.77 17.00
N PRO A 97 -15.27 1.43 17.06
CA PRO A 97 -15.49 0.71 18.30
C PRO A 97 -14.30 0.91 19.24
N GLN A 98 -14.55 0.78 20.54
CA GLN A 98 -13.47 0.75 21.53
C GLN A 98 -12.48 -0.38 21.23
N THR A 99 -11.23 -0.18 21.61
CA THR A 99 -10.23 -1.24 21.63
C THR A 99 -10.53 -2.20 22.78
N TRP A 100 -11.07 -3.38 22.46
CA TRP A 100 -11.44 -4.38 23.45
C TRP A 100 -10.24 -4.82 24.28
N GLY A 101 -10.38 -4.78 25.61
CA GLY A 101 -9.27 -5.10 26.53
C GLY A 101 -8.24 -3.99 26.73
N GLY A 102 -8.34 -2.85 26.02
CA GLY A 102 -7.42 -1.72 26.14
C GLY A 102 -6.41 -1.62 25.00
N VAL A 103 -5.87 -0.41 24.81
CA VAL A 103 -4.96 -0.08 23.70
C VAL A 103 -3.53 -0.52 24.01
N THR A 104 -3.05 -0.27 25.23
CA THR A 104 -1.71 -0.69 25.65
C THR A 104 -1.76 -2.09 26.26
N ALA A 105 -0.77 -2.92 25.97
CA ALA A 105 -0.72 -4.27 26.53
C ALA A 105 -0.60 -4.26 28.07
N GLY A 106 -1.00 -5.35 28.72
CA GLY A 106 -0.93 -5.46 30.18
C GLY A 106 0.49 -5.21 30.71
N GLY A 107 0.61 -4.34 31.72
CA GLY A 107 1.90 -3.97 32.30
C GLY A 107 2.67 -2.88 31.55
N VAL A 108 2.15 -2.39 30.42
CA VAL A 108 2.77 -1.29 29.67
C VAL A 108 2.30 0.07 30.22
N THR A 109 3.23 1.01 30.34
CA THR A 109 2.96 2.41 30.72
C THR A 109 3.33 3.32 29.54
N PRO A 110 2.51 4.35 29.22
CA PRO A 110 1.24 4.71 29.87
C PRO A 110 0.13 3.68 29.62
N VAL A 111 -0.81 3.57 30.56
CA VAL A 111 -1.98 2.68 30.41
C VAL A 111 -3.08 3.44 29.65
N VAL A 112 -3.57 2.85 28.56
CA VAL A 112 -4.77 3.33 27.85
C VAL A 112 -5.82 2.22 27.89
N THR A 113 -6.85 2.44 28.70
CA THR A 113 -7.93 1.47 28.92
C THR A 113 -8.92 1.43 27.76
N GLN A 114 -9.73 0.36 27.71
CA GLN A 114 -10.81 0.24 26.72
C GLN A 114 -11.76 1.44 26.74
N ALA A 115 -12.16 1.91 27.92
CA ALA A 115 -13.06 3.06 28.05
C ALA A 115 -12.46 4.35 27.46
N GLN A 116 -11.15 4.55 27.63
CA GLN A 116 -10.42 5.71 27.11
C GLN A 116 -10.21 5.68 25.60
N SER A 117 -10.42 4.54 24.94
CA SER A 117 -10.32 4.40 23.48
C SER A 117 -11.61 4.74 22.72
N ALA A 118 -12.68 5.11 23.43
CA ALA A 118 -13.97 5.40 22.82
C ALA A 118 -13.98 6.72 22.02
N GLY A 119 -14.88 6.80 21.05
CA GLY A 119 -15.24 8.07 20.40
C GLY A 119 -14.29 8.53 19.29
N LEU A 120 -13.35 7.69 18.87
CA LEU A 120 -12.53 7.97 17.69
C LEU A 120 -13.41 8.07 16.44
N ALA A 121 -13.14 9.07 15.62
CA ALA A 121 -13.81 9.21 14.33
C ALA A 121 -13.55 7.98 13.45
N ASN A 122 -14.51 7.61 12.60
CA ASN A 122 -14.32 6.59 11.58
C ASN A 122 -13.40 7.13 10.47
N ALA A 123 -12.11 7.15 10.78
CA ALA A 123 -11.03 7.76 10.02
C ALA A 123 -9.68 7.21 10.49
N PRO A 124 -8.63 7.23 9.63
CA PRO A 124 -7.26 7.01 10.10
C PRO A 124 -6.87 8.05 11.17
N PHE A 125 -6.08 7.63 12.16
CA PHE A 125 -5.59 8.48 13.25
C PHE A 125 -4.16 8.11 13.64
N SER A 126 -3.43 9.06 14.24
CA SER A 126 -2.10 8.79 14.81
C SER A 126 -2.26 8.09 16.16
N ILE A 127 -1.74 6.87 16.25
CA ILE A 127 -1.77 6.09 17.49
C ILE A 127 -0.95 6.76 18.61
N GLU A 128 0.08 7.54 18.27
CA GLU A 128 0.90 8.26 19.25
C GLU A 128 0.11 9.32 20.01
N THR A 129 -0.86 9.97 19.36
CA THR A 129 -1.51 11.17 19.89
C THR A 129 -3.01 11.04 20.12
N ALA A 130 -3.65 10.00 19.56
CA ALA A 130 -5.11 9.82 19.63
C ALA A 130 -5.67 9.73 21.05
N PHE A 131 -4.87 9.33 22.03
CA PHE A 131 -5.31 9.12 23.42
C PHE A 131 -4.83 10.20 24.40
N GLN A 132 -4.24 11.29 23.89
CA GLN A 132 -3.76 12.38 24.76
C GLN A 132 -4.92 13.05 25.51
N ALA A 133 -6.06 13.28 24.86
CA ALA A 133 -7.22 13.91 25.49
C ALA A 133 -7.97 13.00 26.47
N SER A 134 -8.10 11.70 26.14
CA SER A 134 -8.89 10.76 26.92
C SER A 134 -8.11 10.05 28.03
N ALA A 135 -6.79 9.91 27.88
CA ALA A 135 -5.93 9.17 28.81
C ALA A 135 -4.70 9.94 29.30
N ASN A 136 -4.48 11.19 28.84
CA ASN A 136 -3.22 11.91 29.06
C ASN A 136 -2.00 11.07 28.65
N ALA A 137 -2.15 10.30 27.57
CA ALA A 137 -1.15 9.35 27.10
C ALA A 137 -0.67 9.74 25.70
N THR A 138 0.66 9.92 25.58
CA THR A 138 1.36 9.93 24.31
C THR A 138 2.10 8.60 24.16
N LEU A 139 1.81 7.87 23.07
CA LEU A 139 2.45 6.58 22.78
C LEU A 139 3.67 6.80 21.86
N THR A 140 4.53 5.79 21.77
CA THR A 140 5.70 5.81 20.89
C THR A 140 5.79 4.50 20.11
N THR A 141 6.71 4.43 19.14
CA THR A 141 7.02 3.17 18.42
C THR A 141 7.53 2.06 19.34
N GLY A 142 8.03 2.38 20.53
CA GLY A 142 8.41 1.42 21.56
C GLY A 142 7.27 0.99 22.48
N THR A 143 6.10 1.64 22.40
CA THR A 143 4.94 1.28 23.21
C THR A 143 4.29 0.03 22.66
N VAL A 144 4.24 -1.03 23.48
CA VAL A 144 3.55 -2.26 23.11
C VAL A 144 2.04 -2.06 23.23
N THR A 145 1.37 -2.03 22.09
CA THR A 145 -0.09 -1.97 22.00
C THR A 145 -0.68 -3.36 21.90
N ARG A 146 -2.00 -3.47 22.05
CA ARG A 146 -2.76 -4.67 21.70
C ARG A 146 -2.43 -5.04 20.26
N ASP A 147 -2.14 -6.32 20.04
CA ASP A 147 -1.96 -6.86 18.71
C ASP A 147 -3.32 -7.20 18.09
N LEU A 148 -3.43 -6.99 16.79
CA LEU A 148 -4.55 -7.51 16.02
C LEU A 148 -4.28 -8.98 15.75
N TYR A 149 -5.32 -9.78 15.66
CA TYR A 149 -5.17 -11.10 15.08
C TYR A 149 -4.86 -11.02 13.56
N HIS A 150 -4.03 -11.94 13.07
CA HIS A 150 -3.63 -11.99 11.65
C HIS A 150 -4.14 -13.28 11.02
N ARG A 151 -5.44 -13.53 11.18
CA ARG A 151 -6.07 -14.77 10.71
C ARG A 151 -6.44 -14.67 9.24
N PHE A 152 -6.16 -15.75 8.52
CA PHE A 152 -6.29 -15.78 7.06
C PHE A 152 -7.69 -15.40 6.57
N PHE A 153 -8.74 -16.02 7.11
CA PHE A 153 -10.10 -15.79 6.62
C PHE A 153 -10.66 -14.44 7.09
N GLU A 154 -10.36 -14.04 8.32
CA GLU A 154 -10.74 -12.73 8.85
C GLU A 154 -10.10 -11.61 8.04
N ASN A 155 -8.83 -11.75 7.62
CA ASN A 155 -8.21 -10.75 6.76
C ASN A 155 -8.92 -10.62 5.40
N GLN A 156 -9.37 -11.74 4.80
CA GLN A 156 -10.20 -11.68 3.59
C GLN A 156 -11.54 -10.95 3.84
N MET A 157 -12.16 -11.17 5.00
CA MET A 157 -13.39 -10.47 5.39
C MET A 157 -13.17 -8.98 5.62
N GLN A 158 -12.03 -8.58 6.21
CA GLN A 158 -11.63 -7.19 6.43
C GLN A 158 -11.42 -6.45 5.09
N ILE A 159 -10.77 -7.11 4.13
CA ILE A 159 -10.51 -6.59 2.77
C ILE A 159 -11.82 -6.40 1.99
N ASN A 160 -12.83 -7.24 2.24
CA ASN A 160 -14.18 -7.13 1.66
C ASN A 160 -14.16 -6.90 0.13
N GLY A 161 -13.50 -7.79 -0.60
CA GLY A 161 -13.40 -7.70 -2.06
C GLY A 161 -12.63 -6.46 -2.56
N GLY A 162 -11.71 -5.94 -1.76
CA GLY A 162 -10.84 -4.81 -2.10
C GLY A 162 -11.36 -3.44 -1.63
N LYS A 163 -12.52 -3.39 -0.96
CA LYS A 163 -13.06 -2.15 -0.40
C LYS A 163 -12.33 -1.70 0.86
N ASN A 164 -11.70 -2.63 1.57
CA ASN A 164 -10.95 -2.38 2.81
C ASN A 164 -11.78 -1.66 3.89
N ASP A 165 -13.08 -1.95 3.97
CA ASP A 165 -14.07 -1.23 4.78
C ASP A 165 -14.64 -2.04 5.94
N MET A 166 -14.06 -3.21 6.26
CA MET A 166 -14.54 -4.10 7.32
C MET A 166 -13.47 -4.48 8.35
N PHE A 167 -12.37 -3.71 8.44
CA PHE A 167 -11.31 -3.94 9.43
C PHE A 167 -11.84 -3.82 10.85
N ALA A 168 -12.59 -2.75 11.16
CA ALA A 168 -13.17 -2.57 12.51
C ALA A 168 -14.23 -3.64 12.87
N ALA A 169 -14.95 -4.20 11.88
CA ALA A 169 -15.95 -5.24 12.10
C ALA A 169 -15.33 -6.61 12.40
N TRP A 170 -14.24 -6.94 11.70
CA TRP A 170 -13.59 -8.23 11.74
C TRP A 170 -12.17 -8.14 12.29
N ALA A 171 -11.83 -7.15 13.09
CA ALA A 171 -10.66 -7.17 13.97
C ALA A 171 -11.05 -7.78 15.33
N ASP A 172 -10.09 -8.22 16.13
CA ASP A 172 -10.28 -8.51 17.56
C ASP A 172 -9.73 -7.37 18.46
N ALA A 173 -9.27 -6.27 17.85
CA ALA A 173 -8.75 -5.08 18.53
C ALA A 173 -9.69 -3.85 18.42
N GLY A 174 -10.92 -4.04 17.93
CA GLY A 174 -11.89 -2.96 17.81
C GLY A 174 -11.46 -1.91 16.79
N GLY A 175 -11.41 -0.65 17.21
CA GLY A 175 -11.03 0.49 16.38
C GLY A 175 -9.52 0.76 16.31
N LEU A 176 -8.69 -0.12 16.88
CA LEU A 176 -7.23 -0.01 16.81
C LEU A 176 -6.70 -0.52 15.47
#